data_AF-A0AA97NWT1-F1
#
_entry.id   AF-A0AA97NWT1-F1
#
_cell.length_a   1.000
_cell.length_b   1.000
_cell.length_c   1.000
_cell.angle_alpha   90.00
_cell.angle_beta   90.00
_cell.angle_gamma   90.00
#
_symmetry.space_group_name_H-M   'P 1'
#
loop_
_entity.id
_entity.type
_entity.pdbx_description
1 polymer ?
#
loop_
_entity_poly.entity_id
_entity_poly.type
_entity_poly.pdbx_seq_one_letter_code
_entity_poly.pdbx_strand_id
1 'polypeptide(L)'
;MDEKTAKVVAQIDSLSSKRELTIISLAEPITSAVEQSEANGSGSNNNVRTSDISTASLDAPTPASLEADLEHYKELFAKLRFSYVEQVTKEKFIRAIVGDPPLIVDPSENAELEAGNAAVKAELKALKREVEALIAELERKGADLARRQEKIELERVQLAEMPGRIGGLEEAVAELRSRSNELAEGGSSDMRLPLAKTVALVEQRAAEVRELDRRLETLKAAAPRKRKEMERLQAELVPLEAKRQNSTAAAKEAKRRKEAALGGAEDDLEERGRWWRTSEALLKSMLEIKN
;
A
#
# COMPACT_ATOMS: atom_id res chain seq x y z
N MET A 1 8.27 14.24 -6.72
CA MET A 1 8.14 15.50 -5.95
C MET A 1 7.19 16.44 -6.69
N ASP A 2 5.90 16.35 -6.39
CA ASP A 2 4.95 17.31 -6.95
C ASP A 2 5.10 18.63 -6.19
N GLU A 3 5.77 19.61 -6.80
CA GLU A 3 5.94 20.98 -6.30
C GLU A 3 4.62 21.60 -5.79
N LYS A 4 3.49 21.11 -6.30
CA LYS A 4 2.13 21.49 -5.92
C LYS A 4 1.75 21.04 -4.51
N THR A 5 2.10 19.83 -4.07
CA THR A 5 1.69 19.33 -2.73
C THR A 5 2.48 20.02 -1.62
N ALA A 6 3.78 20.24 -1.83
CA ALA A 6 4.62 21.00 -0.91
C ALA A 6 4.17 22.47 -0.79
N LYS A 7 3.78 23.11 -1.91
CA LYS A 7 3.21 24.46 -1.89
C LYS A 7 1.88 24.53 -1.12
N VAL A 8 1.02 23.53 -1.26
CA VAL A 8 -0.27 23.48 -0.55
C VAL A 8 -0.06 23.32 0.95
N VAL A 9 0.84 22.43 1.39
CA VAL A 9 1.15 22.26 2.82
C VAL A 9 1.75 23.54 3.41
N ALA A 10 2.71 24.16 2.73
CA ALA A 10 3.29 25.43 3.17
C ALA A 10 2.26 26.58 3.21
N GLN A 11 1.31 26.61 2.27
CA GLN A 11 0.21 27.58 2.30
C GLN A 11 -0.72 27.34 3.49
N ILE A 12 -1.07 26.08 3.79
CA ILE A 12 -1.89 25.72 4.95
C ILE A 12 -1.19 26.16 6.25
N ASP A 13 0.11 25.87 6.38
CA ASP A 13 0.90 26.25 7.56
C ASP A 13 0.98 27.79 7.73
N SER A 14 1.14 28.52 6.63
CA SER A 14 1.14 29.99 6.66
C SER A 14 -0.21 30.61 7.05
N LEU A 15 -1.31 29.90 6.79
CA LEU A 15 -2.67 30.32 7.14
C LEU A 15 -3.01 29.97 8.58
N SER A 16 -2.49 28.86 9.12
CA SER A 16 -2.70 28.46 10.51
C SER A 16 -1.90 29.34 11.48
N SER A 17 -0.64 29.68 11.17
CA SER A 17 0.17 30.57 12.03
C SER A 17 -0.41 31.99 12.14
N LYS A 18 -1.27 32.40 11.21
CA LYS A 18 -1.98 33.69 11.26
C LYS A 18 -3.27 33.64 12.10
N ARG A 19 -3.69 32.46 12.58
CA ARG A 19 -5.02 32.22 13.17
C ARG A 19 -4.98 31.53 14.54
N GLU A 20 -3.91 31.64 15.30
CA GLU A 20 -3.92 31.30 16.73
C GLU A 20 -4.71 32.36 17.52
N LEU A 21 -6.02 32.43 17.26
CA LEU A 21 -6.97 33.29 17.95
C LEU A 21 -7.42 32.55 19.20
N THR A 22 -6.69 32.73 20.30
CA THR A 22 -7.14 32.29 21.61
C THR A 22 -8.04 33.36 22.22
N ILE A 23 -9.02 32.96 23.04
CA ILE A 23 -9.89 33.89 23.77
C ILE A 23 -9.03 34.92 24.55
N ILE A 24 -7.88 34.49 25.05
CA ILE A 24 -6.90 35.31 25.75
C ILE A 24 -6.28 36.37 24.81
N SER A 25 -5.82 35.98 23.61
CA SER A 25 -5.31 36.94 22.62
C SER A 25 -6.35 37.94 22.10
N LEU A 26 -7.63 37.56 22.13
CA LEU A 26 -8.75 38.44 21.75
C LEU A 26 -9.17 39.38 22.90
N ALA A 27 -8.92 38.97 24.14
CA ALA A 27 -9.23 39.76 25.35
C ALA A 27 -8.10 40.74 25.72
N GLU A 28 -6.85 40.47 25.33
CA GLU A 28 -5.67 41.31 25.61
C GLU A 28 -5.83 42.79 25.19
N PRO A 29 -6.42 43.14 24.03
CA PRO A 29 -6.69 44.54 23.68
C PRO A 29 -7.72 45.22 24.58
N ILE A 30 -8.63 44.44 25.18
CA ILE A 30 -9.69 44.95 26.06
C ILE A 30 -9.13 45.20 27.46
N THR A 31 -8.35 44.26 28.01
CA THR A 31 -7.70 44.42 29.32
C THR A 31 -6.64 45.53 29.30
N SER A 32 -5.80 45.60 28.27
CA SER A 32 -4.79 46.66 28.15
C SER A 32 -5.40 48.07 28.00
N ALA A 33 -6.58 48.20 27.38
CA ALA A 33 -7.29 49.47 27.30
C ALA A 33 -7.85 49.93 28.66
N VAL A 34 -8.27 48.98 29.52
CA VAL A 34 -8.72 49.27 30.89
C VAL A 34 -7.53 49.72 31.74
N GLU A 35 -6.40 49.04 31.67
CA GLU A 35 -5.16 49.42 32.38
C GLU A 35 -4.64 50.81 31.95
N GLN A 36 -4.71 51.14 30.66
CA GLN A 36 -4.30 52.46 30.14
C GLN A 36 -5.23 53.60 30.57
N SER A 37 -6.53 53.31 30.78
CA SER A 37 -7.49 54.31 31.28
C SER A 37 -7.24 54.68 32.75
N GLU A 38 -6.65 53.77 33.53
CA GLU A 38 -6.25 54.02 34.92
C GLU A 38 -4.90 54.73 35.01
N ALA A 39 -3.94 54.40 34.13
CA ALA A 39 -2.62 55.03 34.12
C ALA A 39 -2.62 56.52 33.70
N ASN A 40 -3.56 56.94 32.85
CA ASN A 40 -3.71 58.34 32.41
C ASN A 40 -4.60 59.20 33.34
N GLY A 41 -5.13 58.64 34.43
CA GLY A 41 -6.03 59.31 35.38
C GLY A 41 -5.35 60.10 36.51
N SER A 42 -4.02 60.30 36.48
CA SER A 42 -3.29 61.09 37.47
C SER A 42 -3.35 62.59 37.17
N GLY A 43 -4.56 63.18 37.25
CA GLY A 43 -4.74 64.61 37.04
C GLY A 43 -6.15 65.14 37.31
N SER A 44 -6.42 65.49 38.57
CA SER A 44 -7.46 66.44 39.02
C SER A 44 -8.90 65.92 39.24
N ASN A 45 -9.27 65.83 40.53
CA ASN A 45 -10.58 66.04 41.16
C ASN A 45 -11.86 65.53 40.47
N ASN A 46 -12.36 64.35 40.90
CA ASN A 46 -13.68 64.25 41.53
C ASN A 46 -13.94 62.85 42.16
N ASN A 47 -14.02 62.81 43.48
CA ASN A 47 -14.89 61.95 44.30
C ASN A 47 -15.14 60.49 43.87
N VAL A 48 -14.11 59.71 43.54
CA VAL A 48 -14.23 58.25 43.55
C VAL A 48 -14.00 57.77 44.97
N ARG A 49 -15.08 57.67 45.73
CA ARG A 49 -15.08 56.96 47.02
C ARG A 49 -14.74 55.51 46.72
N THR A 50 -13.66 55.07 47.33
CA THR A 50 -13.10 53.73 47.28
C THR A 50 -14.10 52.68 47.77
N SER A 51 -14.13 51.56 47.07
CA SER A 51 -14.04 50.27 47.73
C SER A 51 -13.14 49.43 46.87
N ASP A 52 -12.02 48.97 47.44
CA ASP A 52 -11.09 48.00 46.85
C ASP A 52 -11.86 46.92 46.09
N ILE A 53 -11.91 47.03 44.77
CA ILE A 53 -12.43 46.00 43.87
C ILE A 53 -11.20 45.30 43.34
N SER A 54 -10.99 44.10 43.85
CA SER A 54 -9.83 43.24 43.67
C SER A 54 -9.29 43.24 42.23
N THR A 55 -8.19 43.95 42.01
CA THR A 55 -7.35 43.87 40.80
C THR A 55 -6.39 42.67 40.83
N ALA A 56 -6.46 41.83 41.86
CA ALA A 56 -5.56 40.70 42.08
C ALA A 56 -5.74 39.52 41.10
N SER A 57 -6.77 39.52 40.24
CA SER A 57 -7.05 38.41 39.31
C SER A 57 -6.49 38.60 37.88
N LEU A 58 -5.86 39.75 37.60
CA LEU A 58 -5.35 40.06 36.25
C LEU A 58 -3.94 39.49 35.97
N ASP A 59 -3.28 38.87 36.97
CA ASP A 59 -1.86 38.51 36.88
C ASP A 59 -1.56 37.28 35.99
N ALA A 60 -2.57 36.50 35.60
CA ALA A 60 -2.47 35.48 34.55
C ALA A 60 -3.86 34.88 34.21
N PRO A 61 -4.55 35.32 33.13
CA PRO A 61 -5.85 34.74 32.76
C PRO A 61 -5.66 33.30 32.29
N THR A 62 -5.97 32.35 33.16
CA THR A 62 -6.13 30.94 32.79
C THR A 62 -7.62 30.67 32.55
N PRO A 63 -8.00 29.68 31.71
CA PRO A 63 -9.41 29.41 31.42
C PRO A 63 -10.25 29.14 32.67
N ALA A 64 -9.65 28.53 33.69
CA ALA A 64 -10.30 28.27 34.98
C ALA A 64 -10.41 29.51 35.88
N SER A 65 -9.48 30.49 35.78
CA SER A 65 -9.59 31.73 36.54
C SER A 65 -10.68 32.65 35.99
N LEU A 66 -10.89 32.65 34.66
CA LEU A 66 -11.93 33.45 34.02
C LEU A 66 -13.34 33.09 34.50
N GLU A 67 -13.63 31.80 34.69
CA GLU A 67 -14.94 31.35 35.17
C GLU A 67 -15.19 31.80 36.61
N ALA A 68 -14.19 31.67 37.48
CA ALA A 68 -14.24 32.15 38.86
C ALA A 68 -14.41 33.68 38.93
N ASP A 69 -13.73 34.43 38.06
CA ASP A 69 -13.87 35.89 37.97
C ASP A 69 -15.28 36.30 37.53
N LEU A 70 -15.85 35.63 36.53
CA LEU A 70 -17.21 35.90 36.08
C LEU A 70 -18.24 35.65 37.17
N GLU A 71 -18.08 34.61 37.99
CA GLU A 71 -18.93 34.35 39.16
C GLU A 71 -18.76 35.43 40.23
N HIS A 72 -17.51 35.79 40.55
CA HIS A 72 -17.22 36.86 41.50
C HIS A 72 -17.85 38.19 41.10
N TYR A 73 -17.71 38.61 39.83
CA TYR A 73 -18.32 39.84 39.34
C TYR A 73 -19.84 39.78 39.34
N LYS A 74 -20.46 38.64 38.98
CA LYS A 74 -21.92 38.47 39.06
C LYS A 74 -22.43 38.71 40.48
N GLU A 75 -21.76 38.15 41.48
CA GLU A 75 -22.12 38.35 42.89
C GLU A 75 -21.90 39.79 43.35
N LEU A 76 -20.78 40.41 42.96
CA LEU A 76 -20.45 41.79 43.30
C LEU A 76 -21.48 42.77 42.71
N PHE A 77 -21.79 42.64 41.42
CA PHE A 77 -22.79 43.50 40.77
C PHE A 77 -24.18 43.28 41.34
N ALA A 78 -24.54 42.05 41.75
CA ALA A 78 -25.80 41.80 42.44
C ALA A 78 -25.87 42.53 43.79
N LYS A 79 -24.79 42.49 44.59
CA LYS A 79 -24.69 43.20 45.88
C LYS A 79 -24.72 44.72 45.69
N LEU A 80 -23.99 45.24 44.70
CA LEU A 80 -23.95 46.67 44.39
C LEU A 80 -25.31 47.18 43.92
N ARG A 81 -25.99 46.43 43.04
CA ARG A 81 -27.35 46.75 42.60
C ARG A 81 -28.33 46.80 43.77
N PHE A 82 -28.25 45.83 44.69
CA PHE A 82 -29.12 45.81 45.87
C PHE A 82 -28.88 47.04 46.77
N SER A 83 -27.62 47.31 47.10
CA SER A 83 -27.22 48.46 47.92
C SER A 83 -27.64 49.79 47.29
N TYR A 84 -27.43 49.96 45.98
CA TYR A 84 -27.83 51.17 45.26
C TYR A 84 -29.35 51.39 45.27
N VAL A 85 -30.13 50.35 44.96
CA VAL A 85 -31.60 50.44 44.98
C VAL A 85 -32.10 50.75 46.39
N GLU A 86 -31.53 50.12 47.42
CA GLU A 86 -31.86 50.40 48.82
C GLU A 86 -31.51 51.85 49.20
N GLN A 87 -30.34 52.35 48.81
CA GLN A 87 -29.92 53.71 49.12
C GLN A 87 -30.80 54.75 48.42
N VAL A 88 -31.06 54.57 47.12
CA VAL A 88 -31.92 55.49 46.34
C VAL A 88 -33.35 55.49 46.87
N THR A 89 -33.88 54.33 47.27
CA THR A 89 -35.23 54.25 47.86
C THR A 89 -35.29 54.93 49.23
N LYS A 90 -34.28 54.71 50.09
CA LYS A 90 -34.16 55.43 51.38
C LYS A 90 -34.08 56.94 51.19
N GLU A 91 -33.24 57.41 50.27
CA GLU A 91 -33.11 58.84 49.98
C GLU A 91 -34.41 59.43 49.42
N LYS A 92 -35.03 58.75 48.45
CA LYS A 92 -36.31 59.18 47.85
C LYS A 92 -37.43 59.23 48.89
N PHE A 93 -37.48 58.27 49.82
CA PHE A 93 -38.44 58.26 50.93
C PHE A 93 -38.22 59.43 51.89
N ILE A 94 -36.97 59.68 52.31
CA ILE A 94 -36.65 60.82 53.18
C ILE A 94 -37.01 62.13 52.48
N ARG A 95 -36.65 62.27 51.19
CA ARG A 95 -36.98 63.47 50.39
C ARG A 95 -38.49 63.65 50.23
N ALA A 96 -39.27 62.58 50.10
CA ALA A 96 -40.73 62.66 50.00
C ALA A 96 -41.40 63.12 51.31
N ILE A 97 -40.82 62.77 52.47
CA ILE A 97 -41.34 63.17 53.79
C ILE A 97 -40.87 64.57 54.21
N VAL A 98 -39.63 64.93 53.86
CA VAL A 98 -38.99 66.19 54.28
C VAL A 98 -39.16 67.30 53.24
N GLY A 99 -39.51 66.97 51.99
CA GLY A 99 -39.73 67.92 50.91
C GLY A 99 -41.00 68.76 51.12
N ASP A 100 -40.90 70.06 50.85
CA ASP A 100 -42.00 71.01 50.92
C ASP A 100 -42.29 71.54 49.49
N PRO A 101 -43.44 71.23 48.87
CA PRO A 101 -44.60 70.48 49.39
C PRO A 101 -44.41 68.95 49.38
N PRO A 102 -45.10 68.21 50.28
CA PRO A 102 -45.00 66.76 50.38
C PRO A 102 -45.50 66.10 49.09
N LEU A 103 -44.72 65.13 48.59
CA LEU A 103 -45.04 64.40 47.36
C LEU A 103 -46.13 63.35 47.67
N ILE A 104 -47.39 63.68 47.38
CA ILE A 104 -48.52 62.76 47.47
C ILE A 104 -48.63 62.06 46.12
N VAL A 105 -48.35 60.75 46.09
CA VAL A 105 -48.51 59.94 44.88
C VAL A 105 -49.99 59.74 44.62
N ASP A 106 -50.49 60.21 43.48
CA ASP A 106 -51.88 59.98 43.08
C ASP A 106 -52.05 58.51 42.65
N PRO A 107 -53.12 57.81 43.07
CA PRO A 107 -53.43 56.46 42.59
C PRO A 107 -53.47 56.32 41.06
N SER A 108 -53.84 57.39 40.34
CA SER A 108 -53.84 57.43 38.87
C SER A 108 -52.42 57.41 38.28
N GLU A 109 -51.50 58.23 38.81
CA GLU A 109 -50.08 58.22 38.42
C GLU A 109 -49.43 56.87 38.70
N ASN A 110 -49.77 56.24 39.83
CA ASN A 110 -49.26 54.90 40.13
C ASN A 110 -49.78 53.85 39.14
N ALA A 111 -51.05 53.92 38.75
CA ALA A 111 -51.61 53.01 37.74
C ALA A 111 -50.96 53.19 36.36
N GLU A 112 -50.65 54.42 35.94
CA GLU A 112 -49.93 54.70 34.70
C GLU A 112 -48.49 54.17 34.73
N LEU A 113 -47.78 54.37 35.84
CA LEU A 113 -46.42 53.83 36.05
C LEU A 113 -46.41 52.30 36.11
N GLU A 114 -47.42 51.68 36.71
CA GLU A 114 -47.57 50.22 36.72
C GLU A 114 -47.79 49.67 35.31
N ALA A 115 -48.63 50.33 34.50
CA ALA A 115 -48.86 49.96 33.10
C ALA A 115 -47.59 50.10 32.26
N GLY A 116 -46.86 51.22 32.40
CA GLY A 116 -45.57 51.43 31.72
C GLY A 116 -44.50 50.41 32.13
N ASN A 117 -44.39 50.12 33.43
CA ASN A 117 -43.49 49.10 33.93
C ASN A 117 -43.87 47.69 33.44
N ALA A 118 -45.16 47.38 33.29
CA ALA A 118 -45.61 46.12 32.74
C ALA A 118 -45.19 45.94 31.28
N ALA A 119 -45.32 47.00 30.46
CA ALA A 119 -44.87 47.02 29.07
C ALA A 119 -43.35 46.81 28.97
N VAL A 120 -42.55 47.60 29.68
CA VAL A 120 -41.08 47.48 29.68
C VAL A 120 -40.63 46.11 30.23
N LYS A 121 -41.33 45.55 31.23
CA LYS A 121 -41.05 44.18 31.71
C LYS A 121 -41.36 43.12 30.66
N ALA A 122 -42.41 43.31 29.84
CA ALA A 122 -42.73 42.38 28.76
C ALA A 122 -41.65 42.43 27.67
N GLU A 123 -41.22 43.63 27.26
CA GLU A 123 -40.13 43.83 26.31
C GLU A 123 -38.81 43.23 26.81
N LEU A 124 -38.44 43.50 28.07
CA LEU A 124 -37.24 42.93 28.67
C LEU A 124 -37.28 41.40 28.72
N LYS A 125 -38.46 40.81 28.98
CA LYS A 125 -38.64 39.35 28.95
C LYS A 125 -38.55 38.78 27.53
N ALA A 126 -38.99 39.53 26.51
CA ALA A 126 -38.83 39.12 25.11
C ALA A 126 -37.35 39.14 24.72
N LEU A 127 -36.66 40.24 25.00
CA LEU A 127 -35.23 40.40 24.69
C LEU A 127 -34.36 39.36 25.43
N LYS A 128 -34.67 39.05 26.70
CA LYS A 128 -33.95 37.99 27.44
C LYS A 128 -34.06 36.64 26.74
N ARG A 129 -35.24 36.27 26.26
CA ARG A 129 -35.44 35.01 25.53
C ARG A 129 -34.69 34.99 24.20
N GLU A 130 -34.64 36.12 23.50
CA GLU A 130 -33.86 36.25 22.27
C GLU A 130 -32.36 36.10 22.53
N VAL A 131 -31.84 36.74 23.58
CA VAL A 131 -30.44 36.61 24.00
C VAL A 131 -30.13 35.18 24.43
N GLU A 132 -31.00 34.52 25.21
CA GLU A 132 -30.85 33.12 25.59
C GLU A 132 -30.81 32.19 24.35
N ALA A 133 -31.67 32.43 23.36
CA ALA A 133 -31.68 31.68 22.11
C ALA A 133 -30.39 31.90 21.29
N LEU A 134 -29.90 33.14 21.23
CA LEU A 134 -28.67 33.49 20.53
C LEU A 134 -27.43 32.89 21.21
N ILE A 135 -27.38 32.86 22.54
CA ILE A 135 -26.33 32.17 23.30
C ILE A 135 -26.33 30.67 22.98
N ALA A 136 -27.50 30.01 23.02
CA ALA A 136 -27.61 28.60 22.69
C ALA A 136 -27.17 28.30 21.24
N GLU A 137 -27.48 29.19 20.29
CA GLU A 137 -27.02 29.05 18.90
C GLU A 137 -25.50 29.24 18.79
N LEU A 138 -24.92 30.19 19.52
CA LEU A 138 -23.47 30.42 19.56
C LEU A 138 -22.74 29.23 20.18
N GLU A 139 -23.23 28.67 21.29
CA GLU A 139 -22.66 27.47 21.91
C GLU A 139 -22.67 26.28 20.95
N ARG A 140 -23.80 26.06 20.27
CA ARG A 140 -23.91 25.01 19.25
C ARG A 140 -22.92 25.22 18.10
N LYS A 141 -22.85 26.44 17.55
CA LYS A 141 -21.91 26.77 16.47
C LYS A 141 -20.46 26.64 16.94
N GLY A 142 -20.16 27.01 18.18
CA GLY A 142 -18.85 26.84 18.80
C GLY A 142 -18.44 25.37 18.89
N ALA A 143 -19.35 24.51 19.37
CA ALA A 143 -19.12 23.07 19.44
C ALA A 143 -18.94 22.43 18.05
N ASP A 144 -19.76 22.82 17.07
CA ASP A 144 -19.64 22.34 15.70
C ASP A 144 -18.32 22.81 15.04
N LEU A 145 -17.89 24.04 15.32
CA LEU A 145 -16.63 24.59 14.82
C LEU A 145 -15.43 23.87 15.45
N ALA A 146 -15.46 23.61 16.77
CA ALA A 146 -14.42 22.85 17.45
C ALA A 146 -14.22 21.45 16.84
N ARG A 147 -15.32 20.71 16.61
CA ARG A 147 -15.29 19.39 15.95
C ARG A 147 -14.72 19.45 14.54
N ARG A 148 -15.09 20.48 13.77
CA ARG A 148 -14.56 20.68 12.41
C ARG A 148 -13.07 20.99 12.43
N GLN A 149 -12.62 21.82 13.38
CA GLN A 149 -11.21 22.14 13.53
C GLN A 149 -10.39 20.89 13.88
N GLU A 150 -10.87 20.07 14.83
CA GLU A 150 -10.21 18.81 15.20
C GLU A 150 -10.08 17.87 13.99
N LYS A 151 -11.14 17.76 13.19
CA LYS A 151 -11.11 16.98 11.94
C LYS A 151 -10.08 17.51 10.94
N ILE A 152 -10.01 18.83 10.76
CA ILE A 152 -9.04 19.46 9.85
C ILE A 152 -7.61 19.22 10.32
N GLU A 153 -7.34 19.29 11.64
CA GLU A 153 -6.01 18.98 12.18
C GLU A 153 -5.62 17.52 11.93
N LEU A 154 -6.54 16.57 12.11
CA LEU A 154 -6.30 15.16 11.77
C LEU A 154 -6.00 14.96 10.28
N GLU A 155 -6.80 15.57 9.40
CA GLU A 155 -6.58 15.51 7.95
C GLU A 155 -5.24 16.16 7.55
N ARG A 156 -4.82 17.22 8.25
CA ARG A 156 -3.52 17.88 8.03
C ARG A 156 -2.36 16.97 8.40
N VAL A 157 -2.42 16.26 9.53
CA VAL A 157 -1.40 15.26 9.91
C VAL A 157 -1.30 14.17 8.84
N GLN A 158 -2.44 13.64 8.39
CA GLN A 158 -2.46 12.62 7.34
C GLN A 158 -1.86 13.14 6.03
N LEU A 159 -2.20 14.38 5.64
CA LEU A 159 -1.65 15.01 4.43
C LEU A 159 -0.13 15.21 4.54
N ALA A 160 0.39 15.51 5.72
CA ALA A 160 1.83 15.65 5.95
C ALA A 160 2.59 14.30 5.82
N GLU A 161 1.96 13.18 6.17
CA GLU A 161 2.56 11.84 6.04
C GLU A 161 2.52 11.28 4.60
N MET A 162 1.53 11.68 3.80
CA MET A 162 1.31 11.16 2.45
C MET A 162 2.52 11.28 1.51
N PRO A 163 3.26 12.41 1.45
CA PRO A 163 4.45 12.53 0.62
C PRO A 163 5.53 11.50 0.95
N GLY A 164 5.75 11.20 2.24
CA GLY A 164 6.72 10.19 2.66
C GLY A 164 6.32 8.79 2.21
N ARG A 165 5.01 8.47 2.32
CA ARG A 165 4.47 7.18 1.84
C ARG A 165 4.56 7.05 0.31
N ILE A 166 4.27 8.12 -0.42
CA ILE A 166 4.40 8.15 -1.89
C ILE A 166 5.86 7.96 -2.29
N GLY A 167 6.79 8.68 -1.65
CA GLY A 167 8.22 8.52 -1.91
C GLY A 167 8.71 7.09 -1.68
N GLY A 168 8.33 6.47 -0.56
CA GLY A 168 8.67 5.07 -0.28
C GLY A 168 8.06 4.07 -1.27
N LEU A 169 6.83 4.33 -1.75
CA LEU A 169 6.22 3.51 -2.80
C LEU A 169 6.91 3.70 -4.17
N GLU A 170 7.31 4.92 -4.52
CA GLU A 170 8.06 5.21 -5.74
C GLU A 170 9.43 4.51 -5.73
N GLU A 171 10.14 4.54 -4.60
CA GLU A 171 11.41 3.83 -4.40
C GLU A 171 11.21 2.31 -4.53
N ALA A 172 10.20 1.75 -3.85
CA ALA A 172 9.90 0.31 -3.95
C ALA A 172 9.53 -0.11 -5.39
N VAL A 173 8.78 0.73 -6.12
CA VAL A 173 8.46 0.48 -7.53
C VAL A 173 9.72 0.57 -8.40
N ALA A 174 10.61 1.53 -8.14
CA ALA A 174 11.87 1.65 -8.85
C ALA A 174 12.77 0.42 -8.61
N GLU A 175 12.86 -0.06 -7.37
CA GLU A 175 13.60 -1.28 -7.00
C GLU A 175 13.00 -2.54 -7.64
N LEU A 176 11.67 -2.69 -7.62
CA LEU A 176 11.01 -3.81 -8.28
C LEU A 176 11.24 -3.79 -9.79
N ARG A 177 11.22 -2.59 -10.40
CA ARG A 177 11.51 -2.43 -11.83
C ARG A 177 12.97 -2.76 -12.15
N SER A 178 13.93 -2.25 -11.38
CA SER A 178 15.35 -2.58 -11.60
C SER A 178 15.60 -4.07 -11.46
N ARG A 179 15.09 -4.69 -10.39
CA ARG A 179 15.18 -6.13 -10.16
C ARG A 179 14.52 -6.93 -11.28
N SER A 180 13.36 -6.49 -11.77
CA SER A 180 12.70 -7.12 -12.92
C SER A 180 13.53 -7.01 -14.20
N ASN A 181 14.26 -5.91 -14.38
CA ASN A 181 15.11 -5.67 -15.54
C ASN A 181 16.44 -6.46 -15.45
N GLU A 182 17.03 -6.60 -14.26
CA GLU A 182 18.18 -7.49 -14.01
C GLU A 182 17.82 -8.97 -14.26
N LEU A 183 16.66 -9.41 -13.76
CA LEU A 183 16.09 -10.72 -14.08
C LEU A 183 15.77 -10.86 -15.57
N ALA A 184 15.45 -9.76 -16.25
CA ALA A 184 15.30 -9.77 -17.70
C ALA A 184 16.67 -10.04 -18.35
N GLU A 185 17.70 -9.24 -18.12
CA GLU A 185 19.00 -9.36 -18.80
C GLU A 185 19.67 -10.75 -18.65
N GLY A 186 19.50 -11.44 -17.53
CA GLY A 186 20.05 -12.78 -17.30
C GLY A 186 19.10 -13.97 -17.57
N GLY A 187 17.79 -13.74 -17.74
CA GLY A 187 16.76 -14.80 -17.74
C GLY A 187 16.17 -15.11 -19.13
N SER A 188 15.85 -16.39 -19.34
CA SER A 188 15.12 -16.88 -20.53
C SER A 188 13.86 -16.05 -20.80
N SER A 189 13.61 -15.70 -22.06
CA SER A 189 12.48 -14.85 -22.50
C SER A 189 11.11 -15.30 -21.98
N ASP A 190 10.94 -16.59 -21.69
CA ASP A 190 9.71 -17.19 -21.18
C ASP A 190 9.38 -16.73 -19.75
N MET A 191 10.38 -16.32 -18.97
CA MET A 191 10.20 -15.75 -17.62
C MET A 191 9.81 -14.26 -17.65
N ARG A 192 9.78 -13.65 -18.85
CA ARG A 192 9.42 -12.24 -19.07
C ARG A 192 7.99 -12.04 -19.55
N LEU A 193 7.19 -13.10 -19.52
CA LEU A 193 5.82 -13.08 -20.00
C LEU A 193 4.90 -12.49 -18.91
N PRO A 194 3.94 -11.62 -19.28
CA PRO A 194 2.85 -11.24 -18.38
C PRO A 194 2.13 -12.47 -17.84
N LEU A 195 1.58 -12.37 -16.63
CA LEU A 195 0.95 -13.49 -15.92
C LEU A 195 -0.05 -14.29 -16.79
N ALA A 196 -0.85 -13.61 -17.61
CA ALA A 196 -1.77 -14.28 -18.52
C ALA A 196 -1.06 -15.18 -19.55
N LYS A 197 0.09 -14.74 -20.08
CA LYS A 197 0.87 -15.48 -21.06
C LYS A 197 1.69 -16.60 -20.41
N THR A 198 2.17 -16.44 -19.17
CA THR A 198 2.84 -17.54 -18.45
C THR A 198 1.86 -18.67 -18.13
N VAL A 199 0.63 -18.36 -17.73
CA VAL A 199 -0.42 -19.37 -17.50
C VAL A 199 -0.70 -20.14 -18.79
N ALA A 200 -0.89 -19.44 -19.92
CA ALA A 200 -1.09 -20.09 -21.22
C ALA A 200 0.10 -20.99 -21.63
N LEU A 201 1.34 -20.52 -21.41
CA LEU A 201 2.53 -21.31 -21.70
C LEU A 201 2.62 -22.55 -20.80
N VAL A 202 2.29 -22.44 -19.52
CA VAL A 202 2.24 -23.58 -18.59
C VAL A 202 1.20 -24.61 -19.02
N GLU A 203 0.02 -24.17 -19.45
CA GLU A 203 -1.02 -25.06 -19.98
C GLU A 203 -0.56 -25.77 -21.25
N GLN A 204 0.13 -25.07 -22.16
CA GLN A 204 0.70 -25.65 -23.37
C GLN A 204 1.75 -26.71 -23.02
N ARG A 205 2.72 -26.39 -22.15
CA ARG A 205 3.76 -27.34 -21.72
C ARG A 205 3.15 -28.56 -21.01
N ALA A 206 2.12 -28.36 -20.20
CA ALA A 206 1.39 -29.46 -19.56
C ALA A 206 0.64 -30.34 -20.58
N ALA A 207 0.17 -29.79 -21.69
CA ALA A 207 -0.41 -30.56 -22.79
C ALA A 207 0.66 -31.35 -23.56
N GLU A 208 1.81 -30.74 -23.84
CA GLU A 208 2.97 -31.40 -24.48
C GLU A 208 3.46 -32.59 -23.64
N VAL A 209 3.60 -32.42 -22.32
CA VAL A 209 3.98 -33.51 -21.40
C VAL A 209 2.98 -34.65 -21.46
N ARG A 210 1.67 -34.36 -21.40
CA ARG A 210 0.62 -35.39 -21.51
C ARG A 210 0.66 -36.14 -22.84
N GLU A 211 1.00 -35.45 -23.93
CA GLU A 211 1.17 -36.11 -25.23
C GLU A 211 2.42 -37.00 -25.28
N LEU A 212 3.54 -36.51 -24.75
CA LEU A 212 4.77 -37.29 -24.66
C LEU A 212 4.59 -38.53 -23.79
N ASP A 213 3.88 -38.43 -22.66
CA ASP A 213 3.56 -39.57 -21.81
C ASP A 213 2.72 -40.62 -22.56
N ARG A 214 1.71 -40.18 -23.34
CA ARG A 214 0.93 -41.10 -24.19
C ARG A 214 1.80 -41.78 -25.24
N ARG A 215 2.72 -41.06 -25.87
CA ARG A 215 3.67 -41.64 -26.85
C ARG A 215 4.64 -42.60 -26.17
N LEU A 216 5.09 -42.29 -24.96
CA LEU A 216 5.94 -43.18 -24.16
C LEU A 216 5.19 -44.47 -23.83
N GLU A 217 3.93 -44.40 -23.41
CA GLU A 217 3.13 -45.59 -23.11
C GLU A 217 2.86 -46.45 -24.35
N THR A 218 2.58 -45.85 -25.51
CA THR A 218 2.42 -46.62 -26.75
C THR A 218 3.72 -47.30 -27.18
N LEU A 219 4.85 -46.61 -27.07
CA LEU A 219 6.17 -47.17 -27.35
C LEU A 219 6.55 -48.27 -26.36
N LYS A 220 6.31 -48.07 -25.06
CA LYS A 220 6.50 -49.10 -24.03
C LYS A 220 5.65 -50.34 -24.29
N ALA A 221 4.42 -50.19 -24.79
CA ALA A 221 3.56 -51.31 -25.16
C ALA A 221 4.01 -52.02 -26.47
N ALA A 222 4.58 -51.28 -27.42
CA ALA A 222 5.05 -51.83 -28.69
C ALA A 222 6.44 -52.51 -28.59
N ALA A 223 7.33 -52.00 -27.73
CA ALA A 223 8.68 -52.52 -27.51
C ALA A 223 8.74 -54.03 -27.23
N PRO A 224 7.95 -54.62 -26.30
CA PRO A 224 8.01 -56.05 -26.03
C PRO A 224 7.50 -56.88 -27.22
N ARG A 225 6.52 -56.38 -27.98
CA ARG A 225 6.02 -57.08 -29.18
C ARG A 225 7.10 -57.14 -30.26
N LYS A 226 7.74 -56.00 -30.54
CA LYS A 226 8.85 -55.93 -31.50
C LYS A 226 10.05 -56.75 -31.04
N ARG A 227 10.34 -56.79 -29.75
CA ARG A 227 11.38 -57.67 -29.18
C ARG A 227 11.06 -59.15 -29.40
N LYS A 228 9.82 -59.58 -29.16
CA LYS A 228 9.38 -60.97 -29.46
C LYS A 228 9.43 -61.30 -30.94
N GLU A 229 9.05 -60.37 -31.82
CA GLU A 229 9.17 -60.53 -33.27
C GLU A 229 10.64 -60.70 -33.70
N MET A 230 11.55 -59.88 -33.15
CA MET A 230 12.99 -60.00 -33.38
C MET A 230 13.53 -61.34 -32.89
N GLU A 231 13.18 -61.77 -31.67
CA GLU A 231 13.59 -63.07 -31.12
C GLU A 231 13.09 -64.24 -32.00
N ARG A 232 11.85 -64.15 -32.50
CA ARG A 232 11.29 -65.15 -33.44
C ARG A 232 12.05 -65.18 -34.76
N LEU A 233 12.28 -64.03 -35.40
CA LEU A 233 13.02 -63.95 -36.66
C LEU A 233 14.46 -64.45 -36.48
N GLN A 234 15.09 -64.14 -35.34
CA GLN A 234 16.43 -64.64 -35.01
C GLN A 234 16.42 -66.18 -34.86
N ALA A 235 15.40 -66.74 -34.21
CA ALA A 235 15.22 -68.19 -34.12
C ALA A 235 14.96 -68.84 -35.49
N GLU A 236 14.26 -68.18 -36.41
CA GLU A 236 14.05 -68.65 -37.79
C GLU A 236 15.32 -68.52 -38.66
N LEU A 237 16.21 -67.57 -38.36
CA LEU A 237 17.43 -67.32 -39.10
C LEU A 237 18.53 -68.36 -38.81
N VAL A 238 18.64 -68.85 -37.57
CA VAL A 238 19.59 -69.91 -37.17
C VAL A 238 19.52 -71.18 -38.05
N PRO A 239 18.36 -71.82 -38.27
CA PRO A 239 18.29 -73.00 -39.14
C PRO A 239 18.52 -72.67 -40.61
N LEU A 240 18.23 -71.45 -41.07
CA LEU A 240 18.52 -71.00 -42.44
C LEU A 240 20.04 -70.81 -42.65
N GLU A 241 20.73 -70.24 -41.67
CA GLU A 241 22.18 -70.14 -41.68
C GLU A 241 22.83 -71.52 -41.63
N ALA A 242 22.34 -72.44 -40.80
CA ALA A 242 22.81 -73.82 -40.77
C ALA A 242 22.59 -74.53 -42.13
N LYS A 243 21.42 -74.33 -42.77
CA LYS A 243 21.16 -74.84 -44.13
C LYS A 243 22.11 -74.24 -45.16
N ARG A 244 22.40 -72.93 -45.09
CA ARG A 244 23.37 -72.25 -45.97
C ARG A 244 24.78 -72.78 -45.75
N GLN A 245 25.19 -72.98 -44.51
CA GLN A 245 26.51 -73.55 -44.19
C GLN A 245 26.63 -74.98 -44.71
N ASN A 246 25.61 -75.82 -44.50
CA ASN A 246 25.58 -77.18 -45.01
C ASN A 246 25.58 -77.24 -46.55
N SER A 247 24.83 -76.37 -47.23
CA SER A 247 24.81 -76.33 -48.70
C SER A 247 26.13 -75.80 -49.28
N THR A 248 26.74 -74.79 -48.65
CA THR A 248 28.06 -74.29 -49.07
C THR A 248 29.17 -75.30 -48.79
N ALA A 249 29.11 -76.04 -47.68
CA ALA A 249 30.01 -77.15 -47.39
C ALA A 249 29.84 -78.28 -48.42
N ALA A 250 28.61 -78.70 -48.70
CA ALA A 250 28.31 -79.70 -49.73
C ALA A 250 28.81 -79.25 -51.13
N ALA A 251 28.62 -77.99 -51.49
CA ALA A 251 29.14 -77.43 -52.75
C ALA A 251 30.67 -77.41 -52.79
N LYS A 252 31.34 -77.03 -51.69
CA LYS A 252 32.81 -77.08 -51.58
C LYS A 252 33.34 -78.51 -51.66
N GLU A 253 32.70 -79.47 -51.00
CA GLU A 253 33.08 -80.87 -51.11
C GLU A 253 32.83 -81.43 -52.52
N ALA A 254 31.73 -81.05 -53.17
CA ALA A 254 31.47 -81.43 -54.56
C ALA A 254 32.54 -80.85 -55.50
N LYS A 255 32.95 -79.59 -55.28
CA LYS A 255 34.07 -78.97 -55.99
C LYS A 255 35.39 -79.70 -55.72
N ARG A 256 35.69 -80.04 -54.45
CA ARG A 256 36.88 -80.81 -54.09
C ARG A 256 36.87 -82.22 -54.68
N ARG A 257 35.71 -82.88 -54.72
CA ARG A 257 35.55 -84.19 -55.39
C ARG A 257 35.77 -84.08 -56.89
N LYS A 258 35.29 -83.01 -57.53
CA LYS A 258 35.53 -82.73 -58.95
C LYS A 258 37.02 -82.42 -59.22
N GLU A 259 37.65 -81.59 -58.40
CA GLU A 259 39.08 -81.26 -58.50
C GLU A 259 39.97 -82.49 -58.21
N ALA A 260 39.63 -83.33 -57.24
CA ALA A 260 40.34 -84.60 -57.00
C ALA A 260 40.14 -85.62 -58.13
N ALA A 261 38.96 -85.64 -58.78
CA ALA A 261 38.72 -86.48 -59.95
C ALA A 261 39.45 -85.99 -61.22
N LEU A 262 39.73 -84.69 -61.33
CA LEU A 262 40.46 -84.08 -62.45
C LEU A 262 41.98 -84.06 -62.23
N GLY A 263 42.44 -83.84 -60.99
CA GLY A 263 43.86 -83.74 -60.64
C GLY A 263 44.58 -85.07 -60.48
N GLY A 264 43.87 -86.21 -60.43
CA GLY A 264 44.51 -87.53 -60.42
C GLY A 264 44.98 -88.00 -61.80
N ALA A 265 44.40 -87.49 -62.89
CA ALA A 265 44.74 -87.94 -64.24
C ALA A 265 46.00 -87.27 -64.81
N GLU A 266 46.30 -86.03 -64.38
CA GLU A 266 47.50 -85.30 -64.83
C GLU A 266 48.77 -85.73 -64.07
N ASP A 267 48.69 -86.00 -62.76
CA ASP A 267 49.85 -86.50 -61.99
C ASP A 267 50.26 -87.91 -62.43
N ASP A 268 49.31 -88.81 -62.71
CA ASP A 268 49.61 -90.16 -63.26
C ASP A 268 50.28 -90.09 -64.65
N LEU A 269 49.95 -89.06 -65.45
CA LEU A 269 50.58 -88.82 -66.76
C LEU A 269 51.98 -88.21 -66.61
N GLU A 270 52.19 -87.30 -65.66
CA GLU A 270 53.51 -86.74 -65.37
C GLU A 270 54.46 -87.74 -64.74
N GLU A 271 54.00 -88.59 -63.82
CA GLU A 271 54.80 -89.68 -63.24
C GLU A 271 55.23 -90.69 -64.31
N ARG A 272 54.31 -91.07 -65.21
CA ARG A 272 54.66 -91.87 -66.40
C ARG A 272 55.66 -91.15 -67.28
N GLY A 273 55.45 -89.87 -67.57
CA GLY A 273 56.36 -89.07 -68.38
C GLY A 273 57.78 -88.98 -67.78
N ARG A 274 57.89 -88.84 -66.46
CA ARG A 274 59.18 -88.88 -65.74
C ARG A 274 59.82 -90.26 -65.82
N TRP A 275 59.05 -91.32 -65.61
CA TRP A 275 59.53 -92.70 -65.74
C TRP A 275 60.06 -92.97 -67.15
N TRP A 276 59.31 -92.61 -68.19
CA TRP A 276 59.74 -92.74 -69.59
C TRP A 276 61.02 -91.96 -69.87
N ARG A 277 61.14 -90.69 -69.43
CA ARG A 277 62.38 -89.91 -69.58
C ARG A 277 63.57 -90.51 -68.83
N THR A 278 63.36 -91.05 -67.62
CA THR A 278 64.44 -91.71 -66.88
C THR A 278 64.87 -93.02 -67.53
N SER A 279 63.92 -93.79 -68.09
CA SER A 279 64.22 -95.01 -68.84
C SER A 279 64.96 -94.71 -70.14
N GLU A 280 64.60 -93.62 -70.82
CA GLU A 280 65.28 -93.12 -72.01
C GLU A 280 66.70 -92.64 -71.68
N ALA A 281 66.89 -91.90 -70.59
CA ALA A 281 68.21 -91.45 -70.15
C ALA A 281 69.12 -92.63 -69.75
N LEU A 282 68.58 -93.65 -69.07
CA LEU A 282 69.32 -94.86 -68.70
C LEU A 282 69.74 -95.65 -69.95
N LEU A 283 68.84 -95.84 -70.91
CA LEU A 283 69.12 -96.51 -72.19
C LEU A 283 70.15 -95.74 -73.03
N LYS A 284 70.07 -94.41 -73.06
CA LYS A 284 71.09 -93.56 -73.73
C LYS A 284 72.46 -93.67 -73.06
N SER A 285 72.52 -93.82 -71.73
CA SER A 285 73.78 -93.99 -71.00
C SER A 285 74.45 -95.36 -71.22
N MET A 286 73.68 -96.42 -71.46
CA MET A 286 74.24 -97.76 -71.74
C MET A 286 74.67 -97.98 -73.19
N LEU A 287 74.22 -97.14 -74.13
CA LEU A 287 74.49 -97.32 -75.57
C LEU A 287 75.59 -96.40 -76.12
N GLU A 288 76.21 -95.54 -75.30
CA GLU A 288 77.31 -94.62 -75.69
C GLU A 288 77.10 -93.88 -77.04
N ILE A 289 75.86 -93.47 -77.35
CA ILE A 289 75.56 -92.71 -78.56
C ILE A 289 75.72 -91.21 -78.27
N LYS A 290 76.73 -90.59 -78.87
CA LYS A 290 76.94 -89.14 -78.89
C LYS A 290 75.95 -88.47 -79.85
N ASN A 291 75.00 -87.72 -79.29
CA ASN A 291 74.52 -86.37 -79.65
C ASN A 291 73.15 -86.10 -79.01
#